data_AF-A0A3P9PGU1-F1
#
_entry.id   AF-A0A3P9PGU1-F1
#
_cell.length_a   1.000
_cell.length_b   1.000
_cell.length_c   1.000
_cell.angle_alpha   90.00
_cell.angle_beta   90.00
_cell.angle_gamma   90.00
#
_symmetry.space_group_name_H-M   'P 1'
#
loop_
_entity.id
_entity.type
_entity.pdbx_description
1 polymer ?
#
loop_
_entity_poly.entity_id
_entity_poly.type
_entity_poly.pdbx_seq_one_letter_code
_entity_poly.pdbx_strand_id
1 'polypeptide(L)'
;MSADLATDHLNGNGTEEPMETMETMETTATVTRSEHFQALLDAGLSQKVAEKLDELYVAGLVAHSDLDERALEALKEFNEDGAMQVLVQFKESDLSHVQNKSAFLCGVMKTYRQREKQGTKVSPASKGPDEARIRELLDRTGYTLDVTTGQRKYGGPPPDAVYAGSQPTVGTEIFVGKIPRDLFEDELVPLFEKAGPIWDLRLMMDPLSSLNRGYAFVTFCAKDSAQEAVKLVGPPQAARHAQTQPVPVPEPLLSLPVQ
;
A
#
# COMPACT_ATOMS: atom_id res chain seq x y z
N MET A 1 84.46 -56.88 9.51
CA MET A 1 83.62 -55.83 8.89
C MET A 1 82.47 -55.61 9.89
N SER A 2 82.73 -54.94 11.01
CA SER A 2 82.76 -53.46 11.17
C SER A 2 81.34 -52.88 11.04
N ALA A 3 80.75 -52.20 12.03
CA ALA A 3 81.19 -51.86 13.39
C ALA A 3 79.98 -51.59 14.33
N ASP A 4 80.27 -51.37 15.62
CA ASP A 4 79.53 -50.79 16.78
C ASP A 4 78.02 -50.40 16.65
N LEU A 5 77.10 -50.77 17.56
CA LEU A 5 76.95 -50.51 19.03
C LEU A 5 76.43 -49.10 19.41
N ALA A 6 75.26 -49.07 20.09
CA ALA A 6 74.76 -48.02 20.99
C ALA A 6 74.50 -46.61 20.33
N THR A 7 73.74 -45.61 20.80
CA THR A 7 72.73 -45.32 21.87
C THR A 7 72.11 -43.91 21.55
N ASP A 8 70.99 -43.39 22.07
CA ASP A 8 70.08 -43.85 23.14
C ASP A 8 68.63 -43.27 23.05
N HIS A 9 67.75 -43.78 23.92
CA HIS A 9 66.68 -43.15 24.73
C HIS A 9 65.84 -41.91 24.31
N LEU A 10 64.52 -42.09 24.56
CA LEU A 10 63.54 -41.20 25.24
C LEU A 10 62.66 -40.18 24.47
N ASN A 11 61.40 -40.61 24.30
CA ASN A 11 60.21 -40.05 24.98
C ASN A 11 59.72 -38.62 24.65
N GLY A 12 58.58 -38.57 23.96
CA GLY A 12 57.36 -38.11 24.62
C GLY A 12 56.70 -36.80 24.15
N ASN A 13 55.37 -36.91 24.07
CA ASN A 13 54.36 -35.87 24.11
C ASN A 13 54.02 -35.09 22.82
N GLY A 14 52.71 -34.93 22.61
CA GLY A 14 52.13 -34.45 21.37
C GLY A 14 52.18 -32.94 21.14
N THR A 15 51.81 -32.57 19.92
CA THR A 15 51.29 -31.24 19.59
C THR A 15 50.09 -31.47 18.67
N GLU A 16 48.90 -31.08 19.12
CA GLU A 16 47.75 -30.92 18.22
C GLU A 16 47.94 -29.59 17.48
N GLU A 17 47.98 -29.64 16.15
CA GLU A 17 48.05 -28.43 15.32
C GLU A 17 46.65 -27.77 15.27
N PRO A 18 46.51 -26.49 15.62
CA PRO A 18 45.22 -25.82 15.62
C PRO A 18 44.89 -25.34 14.20
N MET A 19 43.87 -25.92 13.57
CA MET A 19 43.33 -25.40 12.31
C MET A 19 41.99 -24.71 12.55
N GLU A 20 42.11 -23.41 12.80
CA GLU A 20 41.11 -22.33 12.72
C GLU A 20 39.63 -22.75 12.82
N THR A 21 39.03 -22.51 13.99
CA THR A 21 37.58 -22.32 14.07
C THR A 21 37.19 -21.20 13.12
N MET A 22 36.53 -21.56 12.03
CA MET A 22 35.88 -20.63 11.13
C MET A 22 34.73 -19.95 11.88
N GLU A 23 35.06 -18.87 12.61
CA GLU A 23 34.08 -17.87 13.01
C GLU A 23 33.44 -17.37 11.72
N THR A 24 32.25 -17.89 11.42
CA THR A 24 31.38 -17.31 10.41
C THR A 24 31.11 -15.90 10.87
N MET A 25 31.79 -14.93 10.26
CA MET A 25 31.68 -13.52 10.57
C MET A 25 30.21 -13.14 10.63
N GLU A 26 29.67 -12.98 11.84
CA GLU A 26 28.49 -12.18 12.04
C GLU A 26 28.87 -10.82 11.48
N THR A 27 28.35 -10.56 10.28
CA THR A 27 28.59 -9.30 9.60
C THR A 27 27.87 -8.29 10.44
N THR A 28 28.62 -7.63 11.33
CA THR A 28 28.17 -6.51 12.16
C THR A 28 27.96 -5.32 11.25
N ALA A 29 26.99 -5.47 10.35
CA ALA A 29 26.34 -4.40 9.65
C ALA A 29 25.93 -3.42 10.74
N THR A 30 26.55 -2.24 10.75
CA THR A 30 26.24 -1.17 11.67
C THR A 30 24.78 -0.81 11.45
N VAL A 31 23.89 -1.33 12.31
CA VAL A 31 22.46 -1.11 12.19
C VAL A 31 22.23 0.38 12.40
N THR A 32 22.05 1.11 11.30
CA THR A 32 21.66 2.51 11.31
C THR A 32 20.26 2.58 11.89
N ARG A 33 20.17 2.90 13.18
CA ARG A 33 18.93 3.10 13.90
C ARG A 33 18.56 4.58 13.94
N SER A 34 17.26 4.91 13.94
CA SER A 34 16.84 6.29 14.17
C SER A 34 16.96 6.68 15.65
N GLU A 35 16.91 7.98 15.93
CA GLU A 35 16.84 8.49 17.31
C GLU A 35 15.58 8.04 18.07
N HIS A 36 14.54 7.57 17.35
CA HIS A 36 13.28 7.12 17.93
C HIS A 36 13.29 5.63 18.32
N PHE A 37 14.32 4.85 17.96
CA PHE A 37 14.36 3.41 18.23
C PHE A 37 14.14 3.07 19.71
N GLN A 38 14.77 3.81 20.63
CA GLN A 38 14.59 3.58 22.06
C GLN A 38 13.15 3.88 22.52
N ALA A 39 12.52 4.93 21.98
CA ALA A 39 11.13 5.26 22.30
C ALA A 39 10.15 4.16 21.84
N LEU A 40 10.44 3.43 20.75
CA LEU A 40 9.65 2.28 20.32
C LEU A 40 9.73 1.12 21.33
N LEU A 41 10.91 0.86 21.90
CA LEU A 41 11.11 -0.14 22.95
C LEU A 41 10.44 0.28 24.27
N ASP A 42 10.60 1.55 24.66
CA ASP A 42 10.01 2.11 25.88
C ASP A 42 8.47 2.16 25.80
N ALA A 43 7.91 2.33 24.59
CA ALA A 43 6.49 2.17 24.31
C ALA A 43 6.02 0.71 24.45
N GLY A 44 6.92 -0.27 24.52
CA GLY A 44 6.62 -1.69 24.77
C GLY A 44 6.42 -2.54 23.51
N LEU A 45 6.97 -2.13 22.35
CA LEU A 45 7.08 -3.01 21.18
C LEU A 45 8.20 -4.05 21.40
N SER A 46 8.07 -5.26 20.83
CA SER A 46 9.17 -6.23 20.87
C SER A 46 10.35 -5.72 20.03
N GLN A 47 11.57 -6.19 20.33
CA GLN A 47 12.77 -5.74 19.64
C GLN A 47 12.65 -5.87 18.11
N LYS A 48 12.16 -7.00 17.59
CA LYS A 48 12.03 -7.19 16.13
C LYS A 48 11.02 -6.25 15.50
N VAL A 49 9.89 -5.99 16.18
CA VAL A 49 8.85 -5.08 15.69
C VAL A 49 9.34 -3.63 15.73
N ALA A 50 10.06 -3.23 16.78
CA ALA A 50 10.71 -1.93 16.89
C ALA A 50 11.78 -1.76 15.81
N GLU A 51 12.66 -2.74 15.59
CA GLU A 51 13.67 -2.73 14.51
C GLU A 51 12.99 -2.61 13.13
N LYS A 52 11.88 -3.32 12.92
CA LYS A 52 11.18 -3.30 11.64
C LYS A 52 10.45 -1.99 11.37
N LEU A 53 9.96 -1.31 12.40
CA LEU A 53 9.35 0.01 12.27
C LEU A 53 10.42 1.09 12.10
N ASP A 54 11.55 0.97 12.80
CA ASP A 54 12.70 1.86 12.68
C ASP A 54 13.34 1.81 11.28
N GLU A 55 13.37 0.64 10.62
CA GLU A 55 13.70 0.53 9.20
C GLU A 55 12.86 1.47 8.32
N LEU A 56 11.56 1.68 8.63
CA LEU A 56 10.67 2.53 7.84
C LEU A 56 10.97 4.02 8.06
N TYR A 57 11.35 4.38 9.29
CA TYR A 57 11.80 5.72 9.65
C TYR A 57 13.12 6.07 8.97
N VAL A 58 14.11 5.16 9.04
CA VAL A 58 15.43 5.34 8.40
C VAL A 58 15.32 5.36 6.88
N ALA A 59 14.40 4.59 6.29
CA ALA A 59 14.11 4.64 4.86
C ALA A 59 13.33 5.90 4.42
N GLY A 60 12.85 6.73 5.36
CA GLY A 60 12.06 7.93 5.06
C GLY A 60 10.67 7.64 4.49
N LEU A 61 10.15 6.42 4.62
CA LEU A 61 8.80 6.04 4.14
C LEU A 61 7.70 6.64 5.01
N VAL A 62 7.98 6.80 6.31
CA VAL A 62 7.09 7.29 7.35
C VAL A 62 7.94 8.02 8.38
N ALA A 63 7.50 9.18 8.88
CA ALA A 63 8.14 9.84 10.03
C ALA A 63 7.57 9.34 11.35
N HIS A 64 8.33 9.42 12.45
CA HIS A 64 7.84 9.06 13.79
C HIS A 64 6.56 9.84 14.17
N SER A 65 6.41 11.09 13.71
CA SER A 65 5.21 11.91 13.92
C SER A 65 3.96 11.46 13.16
N ASP A 66 4.09 10.60 12.14
CA ASP A 66 2.97 10.18 11.29
C ASP A 66 2.15 9.04 11.93
N LEU A 67 2.71 8.39 12.96
CA LEU A 67 2.11 7.29 13.71
C LEU A 67 1.75 7.76 15.12
N ASP A 68 0.45 7.88 15.39
CA ASP A 68 -0.05 8.23 16.71
C ASP A 68 0.06 7.07 17.71
N GLU A 69 0.02 7.40 19.01
CA GLU A 69 0.11 6.44 20.11
C GLU A 69 -0.93 5.31 19.99
N ARG A 70 -2.11 5.60 19.42
CA ARG A 70 -3.18 4.62 19.23
C ARG A 70 -2.85 3.61 18.12
N ALA A 71 -2.17 4.03 17.06
CA ALA A 71 -1.66 3.12 16.04
C ALA A 71 -0.55 2.22 16.60
N LEU A 72 0.33 2.76 17.45
CA LEU A 72 1.39 1.98 18.11
C LEU A 72 0.80 0.98 19.13
N GLU A 73 -0.18 1.37 19.94
CA GLU A 73 -0.86 0.44 20.86
C GLU A 73 -1.65 -0.65 20.12
N ALA A 74 -2.33 -0.29 19.02
CA ALA A 74 -3.00 -1.28 18.18
C ALA A 74 -2.01 -2.30 17.58
N LEU A 75 -0.76 -1.91 17.33
CA LEU A 75 0.30 -2.81 16.85
C LEU A 75 0.83 -3.72 17.98
N LYS A 76 0.93 -3.22 19.22
CA LYS A 76 1.33 -4.00 20.40
C LYS A 76 0.34 -5.13 20.77
N GLU A 77 -0.93 -5.01 20.38
CA GLU A 77 -1.92 -6.08 20.57
C GLU A 77 -1.67 -7.33 19.69
N PHE A 78 -0.76 -7.27 18.70
CA PHE A 78 -0.41 -8.41 17.85
C PHE A 78 0.69 -9.26 18.50
N ASN A 79 0.75 -10.55 18.12
CA ASN A 79 1.96 -11.33 18.31
C ASN A 79 3.08 -10.83 17.37
N GLU A 80 4.32 -11.19 17.67
CA GLU A 80 5.50 -10.72 16.91
C GLU A 80 5.37 -11.02 15.40
N ASP A 81 5.00 -12.25 15.02
CA ASP A 81 4.84 -12.63 13.62
C ASP A 81 3.76 -11.83 12.88
N GLY A 82 2.62 -11.55 13.55
CA GLY A 82 1.53 -10.78 12.97
C GLY A 82 1.87 -9.29 12.82
N ALA A 83 2.53 -8.70 13.82
CA ALA A 83 3.04 -7.34 13.75
C ALA A 83 4.07 -7.18 12.62
N MET A 84 4.99 -8.15 12.48
CA MET A 84 5.97 -8.17 11.40
C MET A 84 5.31 -8.26 10.02
N GLN A 85 4.30 -9.11 9.84
CA GLN A 85 3.56 -9.21 8.56
C GLN A 85 2.76 -7.95 8.24
N VAL A 86 2.16 -7.30 9.25
CA VAL A 86 1.52 -5.98 9.10
C VAL A 86 2.53 -4.93 8.62
N LEU A 87 3.70 -4.83 9.25
CA LEU A 87 4.73 -3.85 8.89
C LEU A 87 5.33 -4.13 7.50
N VAL A 88 5.49 -5.40 7.10
CA VAL A 88 5.89 -5.77 5.74
C VAL A 88 4.84 -5.33 4.72
N GLN A 89 3.55 -5.64 4.92
CA GLN A 89 2.49 -5.20 4.02
C GLN A 89 2.40 -3.66 3.95
N PHE A 90 2.62 -2.97 5.07
CA PHE A 90 2.64 -1.51 5.12
C PHE A 90 3.83 -0.90 4.36
N LYS A 91 5.02 -1.53 4.43
CA LYS A 91 6.22 -1.17 3.65
C LYS A 91 6.04 -1.39 2.15
N GLU A 92 5.33 -2.44 1.76
CA GLU A 92 5.06 -2.81 0.35
C GLU A 92 3.87 -2.03 -0.26
N SER A 93 3.13 -1.28 0.54
CA SER A 93 2.01 -0.44 0.07
C SER A 93 2.52 0.86 -0.55
N ASP A 94 1.84 1.35 -1.59
CA ASP A 94 1.98 2.76 -2.00
C ASP A 94 1.44 3.67 -0.88
N LEU A 95 2.34 4.47 -0.31
CA LEU A 95 2.03 5.47 0.71
C LEU A 95 2.03 6.91 0.18
N SER A 96 2.35 7.13 -1.10
CA SER A 96 2.63 8.45 -1.69
C SER A 96 1.46 9.41 -1.53
N HIS A 97 0.24 8.90 -1.69
CA HIS A 97 -1.01 9.67 -1.61
C HIS A 97 -1.81 9.41 -0.32
N VAL A 98 -1.21 8.74 0.67
CA VAL A 98 -1.85 8.46 1.97
C VAL A 98 -1.63 9.66 2.91
N GLN A 99 -2.67 10.44 3.17
CA GLN A 99 -2.57 11.62 4.06
C GLN A 99 -2.42 11.26 5.54
N ASN A 100 -3.02 10.15 5.98
CA ASN A 100 -2.99 9.73 7.39
C ASN A 100 -2.39 8.32 7.52
N LYS A 101 -1.07 8.25 7.75
CA LYS A 101 -0.33 6.98 7.87
C LYS A 101 -0.84 6.13 9.05
N SER A 102 -1.14 6.75 10.20
CA SER A 102 -1.75 6.08 11.37
C SER A 102 -3.04 5.33 11.02
N ALA A 103 -3.96 5.99 10.31
CA ALA A 103 -5.23 5.41 9.90
C ALA A 103 -5.06 4.31 8.85
N PHE A 104 -4.08 4.46 7.95
CA PHE A 104 -3.75 3.45 6.95
C PHE A 104 -3.14 2.19 7.60
N LEU A 105 -2.17 2.34 8.50
CA LEU A 105 -1.58 1.24 9.28
C LEU A 105 -2.67 0.53 10.12
N CYS A 106 -3.56 1.28 10.76
CA CYS A 106 -4.76 0.73 11.41
C CYS A 106 -5.67 -0.06 10.44
N GLY A 107 -5.76 0.36 9.18
CA GLY A 107 -6.45 -0.35 8.11
C GLY A 107 -5.78 -1.68 7.76
N VAL A 108 -4.44 -1.68 7.60
CA VAL A 108 -3.64 -2.90 7.36
C VAL A 108 -3.79 -3.88 8.53
N MET A 109 -3.71 -3.41 9.77
CA MET A 109 -3.95 -4.21 10.98
C MET A 109 -5.34 -4.86 11.01
N LYS A 110 -6.40 -4.10 10.70
CA LYS A 110 -7.77 -4.65 10.61
C LYS A 110 -7.89 -5.72 9.52
N THR A 111 -7.26 -5.48 8.38
CA THR A 111 -7.20 -6.39 7.24
C THR A 111 -6.49 -7.69 7.60
N TYR A 112 -5.35 -7.61 8.29
CA TYR A 112 -4.62 -8.79 8.77
C TYR A 112 -5.47 -9.66 9.71
N ARG A 113 -6.06 -9.06 10.75
CA ARG A 113 -6.96 -9.76 11.69
C ARG A 113 -8.19 -10.37 10.99
N GLN A 114 -8.61 -9.81 9.85
CA GLN A 114 -9.67 -10.38 9.01
C GLN A 114 -9.19 -11.58 8.19
N ARG A 115 -7.99 -11.51 7.59
CA ARG A 115 -7.39 -12.63 6.83
C ARG A 115 -7.17 -13.87 7.70
N GLU A 116 -6.61 -13.70 8.90
CA GLU A 116 -6.39 -14.82 9.84
C GLU A 116 -7.69 -15.55 10.19
N LYS A 117 -8.76 -14.79 10.50
CA LYS A 117 -10.08 -15.36 10.81
C LYS A 117 -10.74 -16.08 9.62
N GLN A 118 -10.39 -15.72 8.40
CA GLN A 118 -10.97 -16.28 7.18
C GLN A 118 -10.09 -17.36 6.53
N GLY A 119 -8.90 -17.66 7.08
CA GLY A 119 -7.97 -18.66 6.54
C GLY A 119 -7.55 -18.43 5.08
N THR A 120 -7.72 -17.20 4.57
CA THR A 120 -7.65 -16.90 3.14
C THR A 120 -6.22 -16.58 2.73
N LYS A 121 -5.63 -17.46 1.91
CA LYS A 121 -4.34 -17.17 1.24
C LYS A 121 -4.57 -16.13 0.16
N VAL A 122 -3.84 -15.02 0.23
CA VAL A 122 -3.93 -13.92 -0.74
C VAL A 122 -2.80 -14.09 -1.76
N SER A 123 -3.14 -14.03 -3.05
CA SER A 123 -2.16 -13.95 -4.14
C SER A 123 -1.45 -12.60 -4.10
N PRO A 124 -0.13 -12.51 -4.37
CA PRO A 124 0.58 -11.23 -4.43
C PRO A 124 -0.11 -10.28 -5.40
N ALA A 125 -0.20 -9.01 -5.02
CA ALA A 125 -1.03 -8.03 -5.71
C ALA A 125 -0.58 -7.84 -7.17
N SER A 126 -1.55 -7.79 -8.09
CA SER A 126 -1.32 -7.19 -9.40
C SER A 126 -1.03 -5.70 -9.22
N LYS A 127 -0.26 -5.13 -10.16
CA LYS A 127 0.25 -3.75 -10.11
C LYS A 127 -0.88 -2.75 -9.80
N GLY A 128 -0.54 -1.73 -9.00
CA GLY A 128 -1.38 -0.55 -8.81
C GLY A 128 -1.45 0.34 -10.05
N PRO A 129 -1.95 1.58 -9.92
CA PRO A 129 -2.02 2.52 -11.05
C PRO A 129 -0.64 2.84 -11.66
N ASP A 130 -0.64 3.40 -12.86
CA ASP A 130 0.57 3.94 -13.47
C ASP A 130 0.92 5.28 -12.80
N GLU A 131 1.87 5.23 -11.86
CA GLU A 131 2.37 6.40 -11.10
C GLU A 131 2.80 7.58 -12.00
N ALA A 132 3.28 7.32 -13.22
CA ALA A 132 3.63 8.39 -14.15
C ALA A 132 2.38 9.13 -14.65
N ARG A 133 1.30 8.40 -14.95
CA ARG A 133 -0.01 8.97 -15.34
C ARG A 133 -0.72 9.62 -14.18
N ILE A 134 -0.64 9.06 -12.97
CA ILE A 134 -1.16 9.68 -11.74
C ILE A 134 -0.51 11.05 -11.55
N ARG A 135 0.83 11.12 -11.59
CA ARG A 135 1.55 12.40 -11.47
C ARG A 135 1.14 13.39 -12.57
N GLU A 136 1.14 12.97 -13.84
CA GLU A 136 0.70 13.83 -14.95
C GLU A 136 -0.73 14.34 -14.76
N LEU A 137 -1.65 13.49 -14.30
CA LEU A 137 -3.04 13.85 -14.03
C LEU A 137 -3.14 14.90 -12.92
N LEU A 138 -2.46 14.71 -11.79
CA LEU A 138 -2.50 15.65 -10.66
C LEU A 138 -1.81 16.98 -11.02
N ASP A 139 -0.66 16.94 -11.70
CA ASP A 139 0.06 18.13 -12.16
C ASP A 139 -0.77 18.95 -13.17
N ARG A 140 -1.45 18.27 -14.12
CA ARG A 140 -2.31 18.90 -15.15
C ARG A 140 -3.56 19.55 -14.55
N THR A 141 -4.16 18.95 -13.53
CA THR A 141 -5.50 19.33 -13.03
C THR A 141 -5.46 20.13 -11.73
N GLY A 142 -4.38 20.00 -10.94
CA GLY A 142 -4.26 20.58 -9.60
C GLY A 142 -5.09 19.87 -8.51
N TYR A 143 -5.73 18.74 -8.83
CA TYR A 143 -6.55 17.99 -7.88
C TYR A 143 -5.68 17.24 -6.86
N THR A 144 -6.25 16.99 -5.68
CA THR A 144 -5.65 16.10 -4.68
C THR A 144 -6.01 14.64 -4.96
N LEU A 145 -5.14 13.73 -4.51
CA LEU A 145 -5.42 12.31 -4.40
C LEU A 145 -5.18 11.89 -2.94
N ASP A 146 -6.21 11.33 -2.30
CA ASP A 146 -6.16 10.77 -0.94
C ASP A 146 -6.44 9.27 -0.98
N VAL A 147 -5.54 8.49 -0.38
CA VAL A 147 -5.56 7.03 -0.42
C VAL A 147 -5.71 6.46 0.98
N THR A 148 -6.67 5.56 1.12
CA THR A 148 -6.90 4.73 2.31
C THR A 148 -6.97 3.26 1.89
N THR A 149 -6.85 2.32 2.83
CA THR A 149 -6.93 0.89 2.52
C THR A 149 -8.25 0.45 1.88
N GLY A 150 -9.33 1.24 2.02
CA GLY A 150 -10.66 0.94 1.49
C GLY A 150 -11.16 1.88 0.39
N GLN A 151 -10.41 2.92 0.02
CA GLN A 151 -10.85 3.92 -0.95
C GLN A 151 -9.66 4.73 -1.51
N ARG A 152 -9.65 4.98 -2.82
CA ARG A 152 -8.83 6.01 -3.48
C ARG A 152 -9.74 7.16 -3.90
N LYS A 153 -9.42 8.40 -3.50
CA LYS A 153 -10.26 9.58 -3.71
C LYS A 153 -9.51 10.67 -4.46
N TYR A 154 -9.96 10.96 -5.68
CA TYR A 154 -9.52 12.10 -6.47
C TYR A 154 -10.44 13.30 -6.22
N GLY A 155 -9.89 14.43 -5.78
CA GLY A 155 -10.62 15.68 -5.50
C GLY A 155 -11.53 15.66 -4.26
N GLY A 156 -12.63 16.39 -4.36
CA GLY A 156 -13.60 16.61 -3.28
C GLY A 156 -13.04 17.40 -2.09
N PRO A 157 -12.71 18.70 -2.24
CA PRO A 157 -13.10 19.56 -3.36
C PRO A 157 -12.11 19.53 -4.54
N PRO A 158 -12.55 19.97 -5.74
CA PRO A 158 -11.67 20.37 -6.83
C PRO A 158 -10.97 21.72 -6.51
N PRO A 159 -9.97 22.14 -7.30
CA PRO A 159 -9.39 23.48 -7.19
C PRO A 159 -10.41 24.59 -7.52
N ASP A 160 -10.31 25.72 -6.83
CA ASP A 160 -11.21 26.88 -6.99
C ASP A 160 -11.34 27.37 -8.45
N ALA A 161 -10.26 27.24 -9.24
CA ALA A 161 -10.23 27.60 -10.66
C ALA A 161 -11.16 26.73 -11.54
N VAL A 162 -11.49 25.52 -11.08
CA VAL A 162 -12.44 24.62 -11.74
C VAL A 162 -13.85 24.80 -11.17
N TYR A 163 -13.98 24.93 -9.84
CA TYR A 163 -15.25 25.18 -9.18
C TYR A 163 -15.08 25.77 -7.77
N ALA A 164 -15.53 27.00 -7.55
CA ALA A 164 -15.47 27.72 -6.28
C ALA A 164 -16.80 27.71 -5.49
N GLY A 165 -17.70 26.76 -5.77
CA GLY A 165 -19.00 26.63 -5.10
C GLY A 165 -19.00 25.64 -3.91
N SER A 166 -20.13 25.57 -3.21
CA SER A 166 -20.39 24.51 -2.21
C SER A 166 -20.49 23.13 -2.86
N GLN A 167 -20.29 22.07 -2.08
CA GLN A 167 -20.44 20.69 -2.55
C GLN A 167 -21.74 20.48 -3.38
N PRO A 168 -21.65 19.90 -4.59
CA PRO A 168 -22.78 19.64 -5.47
C PRO A 168 -23.90 18.83 -4.79
N THR A 169 -25.14 19.15 -5.16
CA THR A 169 -26.36 18.61 -4.54
C THR A 169 -26.89 17.36 -5.27
N VAL A 170 -28.00 16.81 -4.76
CA VAL A 170 -28.62 15.57 -5.27
C VAL A 170 -28.80 15.57 -6.79
N GLY A 171 -28.36 14.47 -7.42
CA GLY A 171 -28.46 14.24 -8.86
C GLY A 171 -27.22 14.64 -9.66
N THR A 172 -26.13 15.03 -8.99
CA THR A 172 -24.81 15.26 -9.60
C THR A 172 -23.84 14.08 -9.46
N GLU A 173 -24.20 13.05 -8.68
CA GLU A 173 -23.41 11.83 -8.50
C GLU A 173 -23.96 10.67 -9.35
N ILE A 174 -23.05 9.90 -9.94
CA ILE A 174 -23.32 8.61 -10.58
C ILE A 174 -22.63 7.47 -9.81
N PHE A 175 -23.24 6.28 -9.82
CA PHE A 175 -22.55 5.04 -9.46
C PHE A 175 -21.94 4.45 -10.73
N VAL A 176 -20.66 4.09 -10.68
CA VAL A 176 -19.96 3.39 -11.77
C VAL A 176 -19.75 1.94 -11.33
N GLY A 177 -20.25 0.98 -12.09
CA GLY A 177 -20.23 -0.44 -11.73
C GLY A 177 -19.53 -1.31 -12.76
N LYS A 178 -19.26 -2.57 -12.39
CA LYS A 178 -18.55 -3.55 -13.22
C LYS A 178 -17.16 -3.05 -13.68
N ILE A 179 -16.50 -2.24 -12.86
CA ILE A 179 -15.13 -1.79 -13.14
C ILE A 179 -14.20 -3.01 -13.10
N PRO A 180 -13.32 -3.23 -14.10
CA PRO A 180 -12.26 -4.23 -14.01
C PRO A 180 -11.40 -3.98 -12.77
N ARG A 181 -11.05 -5.03 -12.02
CA ARG A 181 -10.47 -4.89 -10.66
C ARG A 181 -9.10 -4.21 -10.62
N ASP A 182 -8.42 -4.23 -11.75
CA ASP A 182 -7.09 -3.70 -12.10
C ASP A 182 -7.13 -2.29 -12.71
N LEU A 183 -8.32 -1.70 -12.89
CA LEU A 183 -8.50 -0.37 -13.46
C LEU A 183 -8.60 0.68 -12.34
N PHE A 184 -7.82 1.76 -12.43
CA PHE A 184 -7.66 2.78 -11.38
C PHE A 184 -8.02 4.20 -11.85
N GLU A 185 -7.86 5.20 -10.98
CA GLU A 185 -8.24 6.59 -11.26
C GLU A 185 -7.46 7.26 -12.41
N ASP A 186 -6.26 6.77 -12.76
CA ASP A 186 -5.50 7.23 -13.93
C ASP A 186 -6.22 6.94 -15.27
N GLU A 187 -7.10 5.92 -15.30
CA GLU A 187 -7.91 5.59 -16.47
C GLU A 187 -9.38 6.03 -16.31
N LEU A 188 -9.93 6.00 -15.09
CA LEU A 188 -11.31 6.45 -14.83
C LEU A 188 -11.46 7.98 -14.97
N VAL A 189 -10.52 8.78 -14.48
CA VAL A 189 -10.65 10.25 -14.52
C VAL A 189 -10.65 10.77 -15.97
N PRO A 190 -9.71 10.36 -16.86
CA PRO A 190 -9.75 10.74 -18.28
C PRO A 190 -10.97 10.23 -19.06
N LEU A 191 -11.65 9.19 -18.57
CA LEU A 191 -12.94 8.75 -19.12
C LEU A 191 -14.07 9.71 -18.72
N PHE A 192 -14.19 10.03 -17.43
CA PHE A 192 -15.32 10.81 -16.91
C PHE A 192 -15.18 12.32 -17.10
N GLU A 193 -13.96 12.88 -17.21
CA GLU A 193 -13.75 14.32 -17.46
C GLU A 193 -14.36 14.77 -18.80
N LYS A 194 -14.56 13.84 -19.75
CA LYS A 194 -15.25 14.06 -21.03
C LYS A 194 -16.72 14.47 -20.88
N ALA A 195 -17.36 14.12 -19.76
CA ALA A 195 -18.72 14.54 -19.43
C ALA A 195 -18.80 15.95 -18.83
N GLY A 196 -17.67 16.47 -18.35
CA GLY A 196 -17.54 17.76 -17.68
C GLY A 196 -16.78 17.69 -16.35
N PRO A 197 -16.67 18.82 -15.64
CA PRO A 197 -15.82 18.96 -14.46
C PRO A 197 -16.27 18.05 -13.31
N ILE A 198 -15.37 17.14 -12.91
CA ILE A 198 -15.53 16.25 -11.76
C ILE A 198 -15.35 17.06 -10.46
N TRP A 199 -16.25 16.89 -9.51
CA TRP A 199 -16.09 17.40 -8.14
C TRP A 199 -15.25 16.42 -7.31
N ASP A 200 -15.61 15.14 -7.31
CA ASP A 200 -14.80 14.05 -6.76
C ASP A 200 -15.03 12.71 -7.48
N LEU A 201 -14.02 11.85 -7.46
CA LEU A 201 -14.12 10.45 -7.84
C LEU A 201 -13.65 9.58 -6.68
N ARG A 202 -14.48 8.61 -6.29
CA ARG A 202 -14.28 7.73 -5.14
C ARG A 202 -14.27 6.27 -5.59
N LEU A 203 -13.08 5.75 -5.87
CA LEU A 203 -12.87 4.35 -6.23
C LEU A 203 -12.81 3.52 -4.95
N MET A 204 -13.72 2.54 -4.80
CA MET A 204 -13.80 1.75 -3.58
C MET A 204 -12.87 0.55 -3.66
N MET A 205 -11.94 0.45 -2.70
CA MET A 205 -10.90 -0.58 -2.65
C MET A 205 -11.30 -1.74 -1.73
N ASP A 206 -10.84 -2.95 -2.07
CA ASP A 206 -10.87 -4.11 -1.21
C ASP A 206 -9.51 -4.23 -0.49
N PRO A 207 -9.45 -3.99 0.84
CA PRO A 207 -8.20 -4.12 1.60
C PRO A 207 -7.59 -5.53 1.52
N LEU A 208 -8.40 -6.57 1.27
CA LEU A 208 -7.93 -7.95 1.23
C LEU A 208 -7.15 -8.26 -0.05
N SER A 209 -7.61 -7.79 -1.22
CA SER A 209 -6.91 -8.00 -2.50
C SER A 209 -6.05 -6.81 -2.95
N SER A 210 -6.15 -5.66 -2.30
CA SER A 210 -5.57 -4.36 -2.73
C SER A 210 -6.07 -3.86 -4.09
N LEU A 211 -7.11 -4.50 -4.63
CA LEU A 211 -7.75 -4.15 -5.90
C LEU A 211 -9.08 -3.42 -5.67
N ASN A 212 -9.64 -2.82 -6.72
CA ASN A 212 -10.93 -2.17 -6.58
C ASN A 212 -12.07 -3.20 -6.40
N ARG A 213 -13.18 -2.77 -5.78
CA ARG A 213 -14.36 -3.59 -5.48
C ARG A 213 -15.31 -3.77 -6.67
N GLY A 214 -14.89 -3.39 -7.87
CA GLY A 214 -15.69 -3.37 -9.09
C GLY A 214 -16.66 -2.19 -9.19
N TYR A 215 -16.52 -1.16 -8.35
CA TYR A 215 -17.36 0.03 -8.38
C TYR A 215 -16.69 1.30 -7.83
N ALA A 216 -17.18 2.45 -8.28
CA ALA A 216 -16.80 3.79 -7.85
C ALA A 216 -18.03 4.71 -7.79
N PHE A 217 -17.88 5.87 -7.16
CA PHE A 217 -18.81 7.00 -7.29
C PHE A 217 -18.09 8.16 -7.98
N VAL A 218 -18.80 8.89 -8.84
CA VAL A 218 -18.27 10.11 -9.47
C VAL A 218 -19.29 11.22 -9.27
N THR A 219 -18.91 12.24 -8.50
CA THR A 219 -19.69 13.47 -8.35
C THR A 219 -19.20 14.49 -9.37
N PHE A 220 -20.11 15.09 -10.12
CA PHE A 220 -19.82 16.19 -11.04
C PHE A 220 -20.16 17.54 -10.42
N CYS A 221 -19.53 18.61 -10.90
CA CYS A 221 -19.86 19.97 -10.50
C CYS A 221 -21.24 20.44 -11.01
N ALA A 222 -21.79 19.76 -12.02
CA ALA A 222 -23.08 20.07 -12.64
C ALA A 222 -23.91 18.80 -12.90
N LYS A 223 -25.24 18.95 -12.81
CA LYS A 223 -26.20 17.85 -13.04
C LYS A 223 -26.18 17.35 -14.47
N ASP A 224 -26.00 18.24 -15.43
CA ASP A 224 -25.99 17.89 -16.85
C ASP A 224 -24.76 17.04 -17.20
N SER A 225 -23.62 17.28 -16.55
CA SER A 225 -22.42 16.43 -16.66
C SER A 225 -22.65 15.02 -16.12
N ALA A 226 -23.38 14.87 -15.00
CA ALA A 226 -23.77 13.55 -14.51
C ALA A 226 -24.68 12.81 -15.51
N GLN A 227 -25.60 13.53 -16.16
CA GLN A 227 -26.46 12.94 -17.21
C GLN A 227 -25.68 12.61 -18.49
N GLU A 228 -24.69 13.42 -18.88
CA GLU A 228 -23.85 13.15 -20.04
C GLU A 228 -22.92 11.98 -19.80
N ALA A 229 -22.36 11.88 -18.58
CA ALA A 229 -21.60 10.72 -18.15
C ALA A 229 -22.42 9.44 -18.35
N VAL A 230 -23.67 9.37 -17.86
CA VAL A 230 -24.55 8.20 -18.05
C VAL A 230 -24.67 7.77 -19.53
N LYS A 231 -24.64 8.70 -20.48
CA LYS A 231 -24.69 8.40 -21.92
C LYS A 231 -23.36 7.83 -22.44
N LEU A 232 -22.22 8.37 -22.03
CA LEU A 232 -20.87 7.93 -22.43
C LEU A 232 -20.57 6.49 -22.02
N VAL A 233 -21.04 6.09 -20.83
CA VAL A 233 -20.82 4.75 -20.26
C VAL A 233 -21.90 3.72 -20.66
N GLY A 234 -23.02 4.16 -21.25
CA GLY A 234 -24.06 3.27 -21.79
C GLY A 234 -25.09 2.77 -20.75
N PRO A 235 -26.18 2.13 -21.19
CA PRO A 235 -27.35 1.90 -20.34
C PRO A 235 -27.11 0.85 -19.22
N PRO A 236 -27.75 1.00 -18.04
CA PRO A 236 -27.62 0.05 -16.94
C PRO A 236 -28.11 -1.36 -17.30
N GLN A 237 -27.24 -2.36 -17.20
CA GLN A 237 -27.67 -3.76 -17.10
C GLN A 237 -28.19 -4.06 -15.68
N ALA A 238 -29.41 -3.57 -15.41
CA ALA A 238 -30.33 -3.93 -14.32
C ALA A 238 -29.71 -4.40 -12.98
N ALA A 239 -29.39 -3.44 -12.09
CA ALA A 239 -29.38 -3.70 -10.65
C ALA A 239 -30.64 -3.09 -10.02
N ARG A 240 -31.46 -3.91 -9.35
CA ARG A 240 -32.70 -3.48 -8.72
C ARG A 240 -32.43 -2.85 -7.34
N HIS A 241 -33.01 -1.67 -7.09
CA HIS A 241 -33.10 -0.98 -5.79
C HIS A 241 -31.82 -0.39 -5.18
N ALA A 242 -31.42 0.78 -5.66
CA ALA A 242 -30.83 1.87 -4.86
C ALA A 242 -31.16 3.22 -5.54
N GLN A 243 -31.17 4.33 -4.80
CA GLN A 243 -31.47 5.67 -5.35
C GLN A 243 -30.29 6.33 -6.11
N THR A 244 -29.24 5.55 -6.39
CA THR A 244 -28.08 5.92 -7.22
C THR A 244 -28.07 5.01 -8.45
N GLN A 245 -28.20 5.59 -9.65
CA GLN A 245 -28.27 4.80 -10.89
C GLN A 245 -26.88 4.27 -11.27
N PRO A 246 -26.74 2.96 -11.56
CA PRO A 246 -25.44 2.36 -11.87
C PRO A 246 -25.13 2.36 -13.37
N VAL A 247 -23.91 2.73 -13.75
CA VAL A 247 -23.47 2.79 -15.16
C VAL A 247 -22.17 1.99 -15.38
N PRO A 248 -22.05 1.15 -16.43
CA PRO A 248 -20.87 0.31 -16.68
C PRO A 248 -19.76 1.02 -17.47
N VAL A 249 -18.48 0.67 -17.29
CA VAL A 249 -17.37 1.21 -18.13
C VAL A 249 -17.44 0.61 -19.55
N PRO A 250 -17.30 1.40 -20.65
CA PRO A 250 -17.32 0.88 -22.03
C PRO A 250 -16.03 0.13 -22.39
N GLU A 251 -16.12 -0.82 -23.32
CA GLU A 251 -15.03 -1.77 -23.66
C GLU A 251 -14.05 -1.39 -24.81
N PRO A 252 -13.43 -0.18 -24.91
CA PRO A 252 -12.29 0.01 -25.80
C PRO A 252 -10.99 0.41 -25.07
N LEU A 253 -10.46 -0.50 -24.25
CA LEU A 253 -9.05 -0.51 -23.83
C LEU A 253 -8.35 -1.87 -24.05
N LEU A 254 -9.06 -2.89 -24.52
CA LEU A 254 -8.56 -4.28 -24.58
C LEU A 254 -7.91 -4.73 -25.91
N SER A 255 -7.80 -3.87 -26.92
CA SER A 255 -7.09 -4.23 -28.15
C SER A 255 -6.65 -3.05 -29.03
N LEU A 256 -5.36 -2.70 -28.93
CA LEU A 256 -4.59 -2.33 -30.13
C LEU A 256 -3.71 -3.54 -30.48
N PRO A 257 -3.82 -4.12 -31.69
CA PRO A 257 -2.84 -5.12 -32.12
C PRO A 257 -1.49 -4.42 -32.32
N VAL A 258 -0.47 -4.93 -31.63
CA VAL A 258 0.93 -4.68 -32.02
C VAL A 258 1.12 -5.27 -33.42
N GLN A 259 1.72 -4.49 -34.33
CA GLN A 259 2.04 -4.90 -35.70
C GLN A 259 3.13 -5.99 -35.73
#